data_AF-A0A1Y5RVG6-F1
#
_entry.id   AF-A0A1Y5RVG6-F1
#
_cell.length_a   1.000
_cell.length_b   1.000
_cell.length_c   1.000
_cell.angle_alpha   90.00
_cell.angle_beta   90.00
_cell.angle_gamma   90.00
#
_symmetry.space_group_name_H-M   'P 1'
#
loop_
_entity.id
_entity.type
_entity.pdbx_description
1 polymer ?
#
loop_
_entity_poly.entity_id
_entity_poly.type
_entity_poly.pdbx_seq_one_letter_code
_entity_poly.pdbx_strand_id
1 'polypeptide(L)'
;MSVDLSAMTRKELDQLSKDIEKQIDRLSRDEQKAALEAAERAAREHGYSLAELTSMGAVRKTKSSSVNPPKYRNPENPKQTWTGKGRRPDWIKAAQVKGEDLSKFEIG
;
A
#
# COMPACT_ATOMS: atom_id res chain seq x y z
N MET A 1 -1.03 -38.26 24.14
CA MET A 1 -0.22 -37.97 25.34
C MET A 1 -0.87 -36.82 26.07
N SER A 2 -1.27 -37.01 27.31
CA SER A 2 -1.78 -35.92 28.15
C SER A 2 -0.60 -35.31 28.91
N VAL A 3 -0.47 -33.99 28.87
CA VAL A 3 0.55 -33.27 29.66
C VAL A 3 0.04 -33.12 31.09
N ASP A 4 0.78 -33.63 32.07
CA ASP A 4 0.44 -33.46 33.49
C ASP A 4 0.95 -32.10 33.98
N LEU A 5 0.02 -31.16 34.15
CA LEU A 5 0.33 -29.78 34.54
C LEU A 5 0.55 -29.64 36.06
N SER A 6 0.08 -30.60 36.85
CA SER A 6 0.10 -30.54 38.32
C SER A 6 1.48 -30.86 38.90
N ALA A 7 2.30 -31.64 38.19
CA ALA A 7 3.68 -31.93 38.57
C ALA A 7 4.71 -30.87 38.12
N MET A 8 4.32 -29.88 37.30
CA MET A 8 5.23 -28.88 36.74
C MET A 8 5.45 -27.70 37.69
N THR A 9 6.66 -27.17 37.71
CA THR A 9 6.97 -25.94 38.43
C THR A 9 6.41 -24.71 37.71
N ARG A 10 6.23 -23.59 38.43
CA ARG A 10 5.77 -22.32 37.81
C ARG A 10 6.60 -21.88 36.61
N LYS A 11 7.92 -22.13 36.65
CA LYS A 11 8.83 -21.78 35.55
C LYS A 11 8.63 -22.68 34.33
N GLU A 12 8.37 -23.97 34.54
CA GLU A 12 8.07 -24.92 33.45
C GLU A 12 6.70 -24.63 32.83
N LEU A 13 5.71 -24.23 33.63
CA LEU A 13 4.40 -23.80 33.13
C LEU A 13 4.49 -22.53 32.27
N ASP A 14 5.28 -21.52 32.67
CA ASP A 14 5.53 -20.32 31.87
C ASP A 14 6.29 -20.63 30.57
N GLN A 15 7.23 -21.58 30.63
CA GLN A 15 7.94 -22.02 29.43
C GLN A 15 7.01 -22.77 28.48
N LEU A 16 6.12 -23.62 29.00
CA LEU A 16 5.14 -24.36 28.23
C LEU A 16 4.12 -23.43 27.58
N SER A 17 3.64 -22.39 28.29
CA SER A 17 2.71 -21.41 27.69
C SER A 17 3.34 -20.69 26.50
N LYS A 18 4.60 -20.26 26.63
CA LYS A 18 5.34 -19.62 25.54
C LYS A 18 5.55 -20.56 24.35
N ASP A 19 5.78 -21.84 24.60
CA ASP A 19 5.94 -22.83 23.53
C ASP A 19 4.60 -23.07 22.80
N ILE A 20 3.51 -23.17 23.56
CA ILE A 20 2.15 -23.28 23.02
C ILE A 20 1.82 -22.06 22.15
N GLU A 21 2.07 -20.84 22.63
CA GLU A 21 1.83 -19.61 21.85
C GLU A 21 2.63 -19.61 20.53
N LYS A 22 3.90 -19.99 20.57
CA LYS A 22 4.71 -20.14 19.34
C LYS A 22 4.14 -21.17 18.40
N GLN A 23 3.64 -22.28 18.93
CA GLN A 23 3.09 -23.34 18.10
C GLN A 23 1.75 -22.96 17.49
N ILE A 24 0.92 -22.20 18.21
CA ILE A 24 -0.31 -21.61 17.68
C ILE A 24 0.01 -20.63 16.54
N ASP A 25 1.00 -19.73 16.72
CA ASP A 25 1.40 -18.79 15.65
C ASP A 25 1.88 -19.53 14.40
N ARG A 26 2.71 -20.56 14.59
CA ARG A 26 3.20 -21.40 13.48
C ARG A 26 2.05 -22.08 12.75
N LEU A 27 1.16 -22.75 13.47
CA LEU A 27 0.00 -23.42 12.86
C LEU A 27 -0.89 -22.42 12.13
N SER A 28 -1.15 -21.25 12.72
CA SER A 28 -1.95 -20.22 12.06
C SER A 28 -1.30 -19.73 10.77
N ARG A 29 0.03 -19.59 10.71
CA ARG A 29 0.75 -19.25 9.46
C ARG A 29 0.64 -20.34 8.41
N ASP A 30 0.77 -21.60 8.81
CA ASP A 30 0.62 -22.75 7.90
C ASP A 30 -0.83 -22.83 7.37
N GLU A 31 -1.83 -22.63 8.22
CA GLU A 31 -3.24 -22.57 7.83
C GLU A 31 -3.54 -21.40 6.87
N GLN A 32 -3.01 -20.21 7.17
CA GLN A 32 -3.14 -19.04 6.28
C GLN A 32 -2.50 -19.29 4.91
N LYS A 33 -1.33 -19.94 4.88
CA LYS A 33 -0.66 -20.30 3.62
C LYS A 33 -1.48 -21.32 2.84
N ALA A 34 -2.02 -22.35 3.49
CA ALA A 34 -2.89 -23.33 2.86
C ALA A 34 -4.17 -22.69 2.30
N ALA A 35 -4.76 -21.74 3.03
CA ALA A 35 -5.92 -20.98 2.55
C ALA A 35 -5.58 -20.13 1.32
N LEU A 36 -4.40 -19.49 1.30
CA LEU A 36 -3.93 -18.71 0.14
C LEU A 36 -3.74 -19.62 -1.08
N GLU A 37 -3.09 -20.77 -0.91
CA GLU A 37 -2.89 -21.74 -2.00
C GLU A 37 -4.23 -22.28 -2.52
N ALA A 38 -5.19 -22.56 -1.63
CA ALA A 38 -6.53 -22.99 -2.02
C ALA A 38 -7.27 -21.89 -2.82
N ALA A 39 -7.15 -20.63 -2.39
CA ALA A 39 -7.72 -19.49 -3.12
C ALA A 39 -7.06 -19.28 -4.49
N GLU A 40 -5.73 -19.44 -4.57
CA GLU A 40 -5.00 -19.37 -5.84
C GLU A 40 -5.38 -20.49 -6.80
N ARG A 41 -5.53 -21.72 -6.30
CA ARG A 41 -6.01 -22.86 -7.10
C ARG A 41 -7.41 -22.61 -7.64
N ALA A 42 -8.34 -22.17 -6.79
CA ALA A 42 -9.69 -21.83 -7.21
C ALA A 42 -9.70 -20.72 -8.26
N ALA A 43 -8.88 -19.68 -8.11
CA ALA A 43 -8.73 -18.63 -9.11
C ALA A 43 -8.25 -19.20 -10.47
N ARG A 44 -7.23 -20.07 -10.43
CA ARG A 44 -6.65 -20.72 -11.62
C ARG A 44 -7.62 -21.65 -12.32
N GLU A 45 -8.47 -22.37 -11.59
CA GLU A 45 -9.52 -23.21 -12.19
C GLU A 45 -10.49 -22.41 -13.07
N HIS A 46 -10.66 -21.12 -12.76
CA HIS A 46 -11.46 -20.20 -13.55
C HIS A 46 -10.64 -19.35 -14.54
N GLY A 47 -9.34 -19.63 -14.70
CA GLY A 47 -8.46 -18.92 -15.62
C GLY A 47 -7.99 -17.54 -15.15
N TYR A 48 -8.11 -17.24 -13.86
CA TYR A 48 -7.69 -15.96 -13.26
C TYR A 48 -6.51 -16.15 -12.29
N SER A 49 -5.71 -15.11 -12.12
CA SER A 49 -4.75 -15.04 -11.00
C SER A 49 -5.40 -14.45 -9.74
N LEU A 50 -5.01 -14.93 -8.55
CA LEU A 50 -5.44 -14.35 -7.27
C LEU A 50 -5.11 -12.84 -7.17
N ALA A 51 -3.99 -12.42 -7.77
CA ALA A 51 -3.59 -11.01 -7.83
C ALA A 51 -4.58 -10.17 -8.67
N GLU A 52 -5.14 -10.74 -9.75
CA GLU A 52 -6.13 -10.06 -10.58
C GLU A 52 -7.46 -9.92 -9.84
N LEU A 53 -7.92 -10.99 -9.18
CA LEU A 53 -9.18 -10.97 -8.41
C LEU A 53 -9.14 -10.00 -7.23
N THR A 54 -8.03 -9.96 -6.48
CA THR A 54 -7.85 -9.01 -5.37
C THR A 54 -7.70 -7.57 -5.85
N SER A 55 -7.14 -7.35 -7.04
CA SER A 55 -7.09 -6.03 -7.67
C SER A 55 -8.43 -5.56 -8.23
N MET A 56 -9.34 -6.49 -8.54
CA MET A 56 -10.66 -6.21 -9.10
C MET A 56 -11.66 -5.78 -8.02
N GLY A 57 -11.54 -6.34 -6.81
CA GLY A 57 -12.30 -5.90 -5.61
C GLY A 57 -11.72 -4.64 -4.97
N ALA A 58 -10.42 -4.40 -5.14
CA ALA A 58 -9.82 -3.10 -4.88
C ALA A 58 -10.12 -2.17 -6.04
N VAL A 59 -11.34 -1.63 -6.12
CA VAL A 59 -11.57 -0.34 -6.79
C VAL A 59 -10.42 0.54 -6.33
N ARG A 60 -9.49 0.85 -7.24
CA ARG A 60 -8.28 1.60 -6.93
C ARG A 60 -8.73 2.88 -6.24
N LYS A 61 -8.73 2.89 -4.91
CA LYS A 61 -8.49 4.11 -4.16
C LYS A 61 -7.03 4.40 -4.45
N THR A 62 -6.78 4.94 -5.65
CA THR A 62 -5.64 5.80 -5.90
C THR A 62 -5.64 6.71 -4.70
N LYS A 63 -4.66 6.51 -3.82
CA LYS A 63 -4.46 7.31 -2.63
C LYS A 63 -4.49 8.75 -3.15
N SER A 64 -5.62 9.44 -2.95
CA SER A 64 -5.71 10.86 -3.23
C SER A 64 -4.86 11.48 -2.13
N SER A 65 -3.54 11.46 -2.35
CA SER A 65 -2.68 12.50 -1.83
C SER A 65 -3.46 13.77 -2.13
N SER A 66 -3.79 14.54 -1.10
CA SER A 66 -4.44 15.83 -1.24
C SER A 66 -3.52 16.70 -2.09
N VAL A 67 -3.62 16.57 -3.41
CA VAL A 67 -2.86 17.35 -4.37
C VAL A 67 -3.53 18.70 -4.31
N ASN A 68 -2.87 19.65 -3.63
CA ASN A 68 -3.28 21.04 -3.66
C ASN A 68 -3.65 21.40 -5.11
N PRO A 69 -4.78 22.09 -5.33
CA PRO A 69 -5.20 22.42 -6.68
C PRO A 69 -4.05 23.13 -7.43
N PRO A 70 -3.84 22.81 -8.72
CA PRO A 70 -2.81 23.46 -9.51
C PRO A 70 -3.08 24.96 -9.58
N LYS A 71 -2.11 25.76 -9.11
CA LYS A 71 -2.18 27.23 -9.12
C LYS A 71 -1.71 27.81 -10.45
N TYR A 72 -0.87 27.10 -11.20
CA TYR A 72 -0.34 27.56 -12.48
C TYR A 72 -0.49 26.48 -13.57
N ARG A 73 -0.75 26.86 -14.82
CA ARG A 73 -0.83 25.97 -15.99
C ARG A 73 -0.01 26.52 -17.15
N ASN A 74 0.71 25.61 -17.80
CA ASN A 74 1.49 25.91 -18.98
C ASN A 74 0.57 26.20 -20.18
N PRO A 75 0.73 27.33 -20.90
CA PRO A 75 -0.08 27.65 -22.08
C PRO A 75 0.27 26.79 -23.30
N GLU A 76 1.50 26.31 -23.40
CA GLU A 76 1.94 25.41 -24.48
C GLU A 76 1.44 23.98 -24.25
N ASN A 77 1.21 23.59 -23.00
CA ASN A 77 0.72 22.27 -22.65
C ASN A 77 -0.21 22.29 -21.42
N PRO A 78 -1.54 22.31 -21.63
CA PRO A 78 -2.53 22.39 -20.55
C PRO A 78 -2.48 21.25 -19.52
N LYS A 79 -1.82 20.13 -19.85
CA LYS A 79 -1.62 18.99 -18.94
C LYS A 79 -0.51 19.24 -17.92
N GLN A 80 0.40 20.18 -18.18
CA GLN A 80 1.45 20.56 -17.24
C GLN A 80 0.94 21.64 -16.32
N THR A 81 0.80 21.29 -15.05
CA THR A 81 0.34 22.21 -14.02
C THR A 81 1.27 22.20 -12.82
N TRP A 82 1.29 23.30 -12.08
CA TRP A 82 2.13 23.46 -10.90
C TRP A 82 1.33 24.09 -9.77
N THR A 83 1.44 23.53 -8.58
CA THR A 83 0.67 23.96 -7.39
C THR A 83 1.23 25.23 -6.75
N GLY A 84 2.33 25.79 -7.27
CA GLY A 84 3.06 26.89 -6.63
C GLY A 84 3.91 26.47 -5.43
N LYS A 85 3.88 25.18 -5.05
CA LYS A 85 4.68 24.60 -3.97
C LYS A 85 5.63 23.53 -4.51
N GLY A 86 6.88 23.55 -4.06
CA GLY A 86 7.90 22.55 -4.39
C GLY A 86 8.74 22.88 -5.64
N ARG A 87 9.29 21.85 -6.30
CA ARG A 87 10.20 22.01 -7.44
C ARG A 87 9.52 22.73 -8.61
N ARG A 88 10.12 23.83 -9.06
CA ARG A 88 9.65 24.58 -10.25
C ARG A 88 9.82 23.72 -11.51
N PRO A 89 8.76 23.55 -12.34
CA PRO A 89 8.85 22.87 -13.63
C PRO A 89 9.62 23.72 -14.65
N ASP A 90 10.15 23.07 -15.68
CA ASP A 90 11.08 23.72 -16.60
C ASP A 90 10.46 24.83 -17.45
N TRP A 91 9.16 24.75 -17.74
CA TRP A 91 8.44 25.83 -18.44
C TRP A 91 8.34 27.13 -17.62
N ILE A 92 8.28 27.04 -16.29
CA ILE A 92 8.32 28.23 -15.41
C ILE A 92 9.71 28.84 -15.41
N LYS A 93 10.75 28.01 -15.39
CA LYS A 93 12.14 28.48 -15.49
C LYS A 93 12.39 29.14 -16.85
N ALA A 94 11.91 28.54 -17.92
CA ALA A 94 12.01 29.08 -19.28
C ALA A 94 11.28 30.43 -19.40
N ALA A 95 10.06 30.52 -18.86
CA ALA A 95 9.31 31.79 -18.81
C ALA A 95 10.06 32.86 -18.00
N GLN A 96 10.65 32.50 -16.85
CA GLN A 96 11.45 33.42 -16.05
C GLN A 96 12.71 33.91 -16.79
N VAL A 97 13.39 33.04 -17.54
CA VAL A 97 14.55 33.42 -18.37
C VAL A 97 14.12 34.36 -19.50
N LYS A 98 12.92 34.17 -20.03
CA LYS A 98 12.32 35.02 -21.07
C LYS A 98 11.79 36.36 -20.54
N GLY A 99 11.86 36.58 -19.22
CA GLY A 99 11.34 37.79 -18.56
C GLY A 99 9.81 37.82 -18.46
N GLU A 100 9.13 36.69 -18.58
CA GLU A 100 7.68 36.59 -18.41
C GLU A 100 7.31 36.38 -16.94
N ASP A 101 6.33 37.15 -16.46
CA ASP A 101 5.82 37.06 -15.10
C ASP A 101 5.03 35.76 -14.86
N LEU A 102 5.29 35.12 -13.72
CA LEU A 102 4.65 33.86 -13.33
C LEU A 102 3.12 34.00 -13.20
N SER A 103 2.63 35.19 -12.87
CA SER A 103 1.20 35.50 -12.73
C SER A 103 0.41 35.27 -14.03
N LYS A 104 1.06 35.35 -15.20
CA LYS A 104 0.42 35.08 -16.50
C LYS A 104 -0.07 33.63 -16.65
N PHE A 105 0.55 32.72 -15.89
CA PHE A 105 0.24 31.31 -15.93
C PHE A 105 -0.66 30.87 -14.77
N GLU A 106 -1.09 31.81 -13.92
CA GLU A 106 -1.91 31.52 -12.74
C GLU A 106 -3.34 31.11 -13.17
N ILE A 107 -3.81 30.00 -12.61
CA ILE A 107 -5.19 29.52 -12.71
C ILE A 107 -5.82 29.83 -11.35
N GLY A 108 -6.64 30.88 -11.33
CA GLY A 108 -7.51 31.23 -10.21
C GLY A 108 -8.93 30.75 -10.45
#